data_AF-W2I0P1-F1
#
_entry.id   AF-W2I0P1-F1
#
_cell.length_a   1.000
_cell.length_b   1.000
_cell.length_c   1.000
_cell.angle_alpha   90.00
_cell.angle_beta   90.00
_cell.angle_gamma   90.00
#
_symmetry.space_group_name_H-M   'P 1'
#
loop_
_entity.id
_entity.type
_entity.pdbx_description
1 polymer ?
#
loop_
_entity_poly.entity_id
_entity_poly.type
_entity_poly.pdbx_seq_one_letter_code
_entity_poly.pdbx_strand_id
1 'polypeptide(L)'
;MENTNVEPTMKDIHNLVERLKKESYTFPTVEERIRAILEDFASQKGNLTRVYANAENIVECISIQSAHMRSMFEHFPEILLIDATHDTNASNYKLFSFMIHDALGKGQHVQHCLIENERKETLRLACKQFKEVLKEEFPGVRILLCHFHVVKYLQEETAKEKYNLDAWTKKEMKRLVQLLVGAPTEVIYDNVIASMKVVLRADTKVKLWFDYFDENWTTCKEMWSSVYRGNVPHMGNQTNNSFQKLKCLVNRSSTLDDCVVSILFWQTVNEKMWSRSVKRVGVYVNVEYDDEMNQLLNTVSRHAVELIKQQYDFAVNSTTEYRYYPVGSYVMMHYTEGGDDADLPDEYMLNPEAWTCSCMFRVTRLLPCRHIIYYRKVTGCSTLVPEEIIHRRWLLKNYRKLGQVNFAENTVVEAYEDRAVPLPLTTRTKTQNEKFKELFSIGRQVADVGAYRGTKAHTALSASLK
;
A
#
# COMPACT_ATOMS: atom_id res chain seq x y z
N MET A 1 11.66 34.66 6.40
CA MET A 1 12.08 34.41 5.01
C MET A 1 13.12 33.32 5.03
N GLU A 2 12.72 32.11 4.62
CA GLU A 2 13.57 31.10 3.96
C GLU A 2 12.58 30.04 3.41
N ASN A 3 11.80 30.51 2.44
CA ASN A 3 10.99 29.67 1.58
C ASN A 3 11.90 29.08 0.51
N THR A 4 12.46 27.91 0.75
CA THR A 4 12.84 27.02 -0.35
C THR A 4 12.11 25.69 -0.16
N ASN A 5 10.82 25.72 -0.50
CA ASN A 5 10.03 24.55 -0.91
C ASN A 5 10.56 23.99 -2.26
N VAL A 6 11.87 23.80 -2.39
CA VAL A 6 12.43 23.19 -3.60
C VAL A 6 12.48 21.70 -3.34
N GLU A 7 11.44 20.99 -3.79
CA GLU A 7 11.58 19.55 -4.05
C GLU A 7 12.75 19.40 -5.03
N PRO A 8 13.81 18.63 -4.69
CA PRO A 8 14.95 18.50 -5.59
C PRO A 8 14.50 17.89 -6.90
N THR A 9 14.94 18.51 -7.98
CA THR A 9 14.61 18.11 -9.34
C THR A 9 15.52 16.99 -9.79
N MET A 10 15.12 16.24 -10.82
CA MET A 10 16.01 15.26 -11.48
C MET A 10 17.33 15.88 -11.93
N LYS A 11 17.36 17.18 -12.25
CA LYS A 11 18.56 17.91 -12.63
C LYS A 11 19.52 18.07 -11.44
N ASP A 12 18.99 18.30 -10.24
CA ASP A 12 19.81 18.38 -9.02
C ASP A 12 20.45 17.03 -8.69
N ILE A 13 19.74 15.94 -8.97
CA ILE A 13 20.26 14.56 -8.86
C ILE A 13 21.42 14.37 -9.84
N HIS A 14 21.22 14.68 -11.13
CA HIS A 14 22.27 14.53 -12.14
C HIS A 14 23.50 15.37 -11.80
N ASN A 15 23.32 16.63 -11.39
CA ASN A 15 24.42 17.51 -10.99
C ASN A 15 25.19 17.00 -9.76
N LEU A 16 24.50 16.39 -8.79
CA LEU A 16 25.15 15.79 -7.63
C LEU A 16 25.88 14.51 -7.99
N VAL A 17 25.26 13.63 -8.79
CA VAL A 17 25.89 12.40 -9.30
C VAL A 17 27.15 12.75 -10.09
N GLU A 18 27.11 13.76 -10.96
CA GLU A 18 28.29 14.24 -11.69
C GLU A 18 29.40 14.79 -10.77
N ARG A 19 29.03 15.43 -9.66
CA ARG A 19 29.99 15.93 -8.67
C ARG A 19 30.63 14.79 -7.87
N LEU A 20 29.80 13.86 -7.39
CA LEU A 20 30.26 12.66 -6.69
C LEU A 20 31.16 11.83 -7.60
N LYS A 21 30.83 11.69 -8.89
CA LYS A 21 31.70 11.07 -9.90
C LYS A 21 33.07 11.73 -9.93
N LYS A 22 33.13 13.07 -10.04
CA LYS A 22 34.40 13.84 -10.03
C LYS A 22 35.24 13.59 -8.76
N GLU A 23 34.59 13.35 -7.63
CA GLU A 23 35.24 13.08 -6.34
C GLU A 23 35.58 11.60 -6.14
N SER A 24 34.85 10.67 -6.76
CA SER A 24 34.94 9.21 -6.57
C SER A 24 35.71 8.45 -7.66
N TYR A 25 36.43 9.13 -8.56
CA TYR A 25 37.28 8.51 -9.59
C TYR A 25 38.53 7.79 -9.04
N THR A 26 38.48 7.27 -7.82
CA THR A 26 39.54 6.44 -7.22
C THR A 26 39.40 4.96 -7.56
N PHE A 27 38.22 4.50 -8.01
CA PHE A 27 37.95 3.10 -8.32
C PHE A 27 37.74 2.84 -9.83
N PRO A 28 38.51 1.92 -10.45
CA PRO A 28 38.48 1.70 -11.89
C PRO A 28 37.17 1.05 -12.39
N THR A 29 36.52 0.18 -11.61
CA THR A 29 35.33 -0.58 -12.08
C THR A 29 34.00 -0.11 -11.47
N VAL A 30 32.88 -0.38 -12.16
CA VAL A 30 31.52 -0.11 -11.67
C VAL A 30 31.22 -0.89 -10.39
N GLU A 31 31.69 -2.15 -10.33
CA GLU A 31 31.47 -3.06 -9.19
C GLU A 31 32.15 -2.56 -7.92
N GLU A 32 33.43 -2.15 -8.01
CA GLU A 32 34.16 -1.55 -6.88
C GLU A 32 33.49 -0.27 -6.39
N ARG A 33 33.00 0.58 -7.30
CA ARG A 33 32.26 1.79 -6.93
C ARG A 33 30.97 1.46 -6.18
N ILE A 34 30.16 0.53 -6.69
CA ILE A 34 28.91 0.11 -6.03
C ILE A 34 29.20 -0.46 -4.65
N ARG A 35 30.19 -1.36 -4.53
CA ARG A 35 30.59 -1.95 -3.26
C ARG A 35 30.98 -0.88 -2.24
N ALA A 36 31.87 0.04 -2.61
CA ALA A 36 32.30 1.13 -1.73
C ALA A 36 31.12 2.02 -1.28
N ILE A 37 30.20 2.35 -2.18
CA ILE A 37 29.00 3.14 -1.85
C ILE A 37 28.07 2.40 -0.88
N LEU A 38 27.85 1.09 -1.09
CA LEU A 38 26.97 0.28 -0.26
C LEU A 38 27.58 -0.01 1.12
N GLU A 39 28.89 -0.17 1.21
CA GLU A 39 29.65 -0.31 2.47
C GLU A 39 29.61 0.99 3.27
N ASP A 40 29.86 2.14 2.63
CA ASP A 40 29.74 3.46 3.27
C ASP A 40 28.33 3.69 3.81
N PHE A 41 27.30 3.41 3.00
CA PHE A 41 25.92 3.50 3.44
C PHE A 41 25.60 2.57 4.62
N ALA A 42 26.10 1.33 4.60
CA ALA A 42 25.90 0.35 5.67
C ALA A 42 26.70 0.65 6.94
N SER A 43 27.77 1.46 6.86
CA SER A 43 28.53 1.91 8.02
C SER A 43 27.71 2.78 8.98
N GLN A 44 26.65 3.41 8.47
CA GLN A 44 25.73 4.22 9.29
C GLN A 44 24.83 3.31 10.13
N LYS A 45 24.73 3.62 11.43
CA LYS A 45 23.97 2.81 12.40
C LYS A 45 22.53 2.56 11.94
N GLY A 46 22.19 1.28 11.79
CA GLY A 46 20.83 0.81 11.47
C GLY A 46 20.53 0.67 9.98
N ASN A 47 21.40 1.14 9.09
CA ASN A 47 21.32 0.88 7.65
C ASN A 47 21.72 -0.57 7.35
N LEU A 48 21.12 -1.14 6.32
CA LEU A 48 21.34 -2.51 5.87
C LEU A 48 21.45 -2.55 4.35
N THR A 49 22.47 -3.25 3.86
CA THR A 49 22.63 -3.56 2.43
C THR A 49 22.93 -5.04 2.25
N ARG A 50 22.43 -5.61 1.16
CA ARG A 50 22.69 -7.00 0.78
C ARG A 50 22.91 -7.11 -0.72
N VAL A 51 23.96 -7.82 -1.10
CA VAL A 51 24.26 -8.10 -2.51
C VAL A 51 24.16 -9.60 -2.71
N TYR A 52 23.24 -10.03 -3.57
CA TYR A 52 23.03 -11.42 -3.90
C TYR A 52 23.66 -11.70 -5.26
N ALA A 53 24.65 -12.58 -5.32
CA ALA A 53 25.33 -12.97 -6.54
C ALA A 53 25.20 -14.47 -6.81
N ASN A 54 25.08 -14.85 -8.08
CA ASN A 54 25.03 -16.26 -8.48
C ASN A 54 26.43 -16.88 -8.57
N ALA A 55 26.50 -18.16 -8.90
CA ALA A 55 27.77 -18.90 -9.02
C ALA A 55 28.72 -18.36 -10.11
N GLU A 56 28.22 -17.57 -11.04
CA GLU A 56 28.99 -16.91 -12.10
C GLU A 56 29.44 -15.48 -11.69
N ASN A 57 29.26 -15.12 -10.40
CA ASN A 57 29.49 -13.79 -9.83
C ASN A 57 28.61 -12.68 -10.44
N ILE A 58 27.53 -13.04 -11.13
CA ILE A 58 26.55 -12.05 -11.60
C ILE A 58 25.66 -11.68 -10.42
N VAL A 59 25.60 -10.39 -10.10
CA VAL A 59 24.69 -9.87 -9.08
C VAL A 59 23.24 -10.03 -9.57
N GLU A 60 22.40 -10.72 -8.82
CA GLU A 60 20.98 -10.90 -9.17
C GLU A 60 20.07 -9.91 -8.42
N CYS A 61 20.48 -9.49 -7.22
CA CYS A 61 19.70 -8.58 -6.39
C CYS A 61 20.60 -7.73 -5.49
N ILE A 62 20.41 -6.41 -5.52
CA ILE A 62 20.99 -5.48 -4.54
C ILE A 62 19.84 -4.94 -3.69
N SER A 63 19.85 -5.18 -2.39
CA SER A 63 18.87 -4.64 -1.45
C SER A 63 19.48 -3.49 -0.65
N ILE A 64 18.73 -2.40 -0.52
CA ILE A 64 19.11 -1.18 0.19
C ILE A 64 17.98 -0.82 1.15
N GLN A 65 18.31 -0.67 2.43
CA GLN A 65 17.36 -0.30 3.47
C GLN A 65 18.00 0.61 4.52
N SER A 66 17.52 1.84 4.68
CA SER A 66 18.02 2.74 5.72
C SER A 66 17.41 2.45 7.09
N ALA A 67 18.03 2.97 8.15
CA ALA A 67 17.46 2.99 9.49
C ALA A 67 16.06 3.65 9.51
N HIS A 68 15.89 4.75 8.77
CA HIS A 68 14.61 5.42 8.66
C HIS A 68 13.56 4.55 7.98
N MET A 69 13.89 3.90 6.86
CA MET A 69 13.01 2.97 6.16
C MET A 69 12.47 1.87 7.08
N ARG A 70 13.36 1.28 7.90
CA ARG A 70 12.99 0.24 8.88
C ARG A 70 12.03 0.81 9.93
N SER A 71 12.37 1.95 10.50
CA SER A 71 11.51 2.62 11.50
C SER A 71 10.14 3.00 10.94
N MET A 72 10.08 3.44 9.68
CA MET A 72 8.81 3.75 9.01
C MET A 72 7.92 2.52 8.89
N PHE A 73 8.48 1.35 8.56
CA PHE A 73 7.70 0.13 8.51
C PHE A 73 7.17 -0.30 9.89
N GLU A 74 8.01 -0.23 10.93
CA GLU A 74 7.61 -0.55 12.32
C GLU A 74 6.42 0.31 12.80
N HIS A 75 6.36 1.57 12.36
CA HIS A 75 5.32 2.52 12.75
C HIS A 75 4.07 2.50 11.85
N PHE A 76 4.21 2.02 10.62
CA PHE A 76 3.13 1.94 9.62
C PHE A 76 3.02 0.54 8.97
N PRO A 77 2.88 -0.54 9.76
CA PRO A 77 2.90 -1.90 9.24
C PRO A 77 1.58 -2.33 8.58
N GLU A 78 0.53 -1.49 8.63
CA GLU A 78 -0.82 -1.92 8.24
C GLU A 78 -0.95 -2.16 6.73
N ILE A 79 -0.10 -1.52 5.91
CA ILE A 79 -0.13 -1.64 4.45
C ILE A 79 1.29 -1.67 3.92
N LEU A 80 1.59 -2.73 3.18
CA LEU A 80 2.80 -2.84 2.38
C LEU A 80 2.42 -2.90 0.89
N LEU A 81 2.87 -1.91 0.15
CA LEU A 81 2.76 -1.82 -1.29
C LEU A 81 4.06 -2.30 -1.92
N ILE A 82 3.94 -3.09 -2.97
CA ILE A 82 5.07 -3.68 -3.68
C ILE A 82 4.88 -3.38 -5.16
N ASP A 83 5.89 -2.80 -5.78
CA ASP A 83 5.87 -2.50 -7.21
C ASP A 83 7.27 -2.60 -7.84
N ALA A 84 7.29 -2.80 -9.15
CA ALA A 84 8.49 -2.82 -9.97
C ALA A 84 8.46 -1.72 -11.02
N THR A 85 9.62 -1.19 -11.41
CA THR A 85 9.73 -0.33 -12.59
C THR A 85 9.34 -1.09 -13.86
N HIS A 86 8.76 -0.36 -14.81
CA HIS A 86 8.58 -0.89 -16.16
C HIS A 86 9.92 -0.97 -16.89
N ASP A 87 10.75 0.07 -16.71
CA ASP A 87 12.03 0.23 -17.38
C ASP A 87 13.18 -0.36 -16.56
N THR A 88 14.30 -0.53 -17.27
CA THR A 88 15.55 -1.08 -16.77
C THR A 88 16.68 -0.07 -16.93
N ASN A 89 17.75 -0.25 -16.15
CA ASN A 89 18.99 0.46 -16.39
C ASN A 89 19.75 -0.11 -17.62
N ALA A 90 20.93 0.47 -17.92
CA ALA A 90 21.79 -0.01 -19.01
C ALA A 90 22.24 -1.48 -18.85
N SER A 91 22.25 -1.99 -17.62
CA SER A 91 22.60 -3.38 -17.27
C SER A 91 21.37 -4.30 -17.14
N ASN A 92 20.18 -3.86 -17.59
CA ASN A 92 18.90 -4.58 -17.53
C ASN A 92 18.28 -4.80 -16.13
N TYR A 93 18.77 -4.13 -15.08
CA TYR A 93 18.20 -4.21 -13.75
C TYR A 93 16.92 -3.38 -13.64
N LYS A 94 15.93 -3.91 -12.93
CA LYS A 94 14.69 -3.23 -12.55
C LYS A 94 14.74 -2.80 -11.10
N LEU A 95 14.09 -1.69 -10.80
CA LEU A 95 13.90 -1.25 -9.43
C LEU A 95 12.59 -1.82 -8.89
N PHE A 96 12.74 -2.75 -7.97
CA PHE A 96 11.68 -3.34 -7.18
C PHE A 96 11.66 -2.65 -5.82
N SER A 97 10.52 -2.14 -5.37
CA SER A 97 10.45 -1.31 -4.17
C SER A 97 9.26 -1.65 -3.29
N PHE A 98 9.50 -1.55 -1.99
CA PHE A 98 8.51 -1.70 -0.94
C PHE A 98 8.15 -0.32 -0.41
N MET A 99 6.86 -0.07 -0.21
CA MET A 99 6.34 1.22 0.21
C MET A 99 5.21 1.06 1.22
N ILE A 100 5.18 1.90 2.25
CA ILE A 100 4.06 2.01 3.19
C ILE A 100 3.26 3.29 2.92
N HIS A 101 2.11 3.41 3.57
CA HIS A 101 1.35 4.65 3.62
C HIS A 101 1.52 5.29 5.00
N ASP A 102 2.07 6.51 5.06
CA ASP A 102 2.38 7.20 6.31
C ASP A 102 1.16 7.92 6.93
N ALA A 103 1.39 8.60 8.05
CA ALA A 103 0.40 9.43 8.73
C ALA A 103 0.00 10.69 7.94
N LEU A 104 0.79 11.13 6.96
CA LEU A 104 0.60 12.36 6.21
C LEU A 104 -0.18 12.16 4.90
N GLY A 105 -0.65 10.95 4.61
CA GLY A 105 -1.31 10.65 3.34
C GLY A 105 -0.37 10.31 2.20
N LYS A 106 0.91 10.04 2.50
CA LYS A 106 1.95 9.86 1.47
C LYS A 106 2.54 8.45 1.49
N GLY A 107 2.92 7.98 0.31
CA GLY A 107 3.70 6.77 0.16
C GLY A 107 5.15 7.00 0.60
N GLN A 108 5.69 6.11 1.42
CA GLN A 108 7.08 6.16 1.89
C GLN A 108 7.77 4.84 1.59
N HIS A 109 8.91 4.89 0.91
CA HIS A 109 9.67 3.69 0.62
C HIS A 109 10.31 3.12 1.88
N VAL A 110 10.27 1.81 2.02
CA VAL A 110 10.79 1.06 3.19
C VAL A 110 11.81 -0.01 2.80
N GLN A 111 12.03 -0.24 1.50
CA GLN A 111 13.15 -1.00 0.96
C GLN A 111 13.23 -0.76 -0.55
N HIS A 112 14.45 -0.67 -1.08
CA HIS A 112 14.72 -0.70 -2.51
C HIS A 112 15.51 -1.95 -2.87
N CYS A 113 15.16 -2.56 -4.00
CA CYS A 113 15.87 -3.68 -4.57
C CYS A 113 16.14 -3.43 -6.06
N LEU A 114 17.39 -3.49 -6.49
CA LEU A 114 17.74 -3.59 -7.90
C LEU A 114 17.83 -5.07 -8.26
N ILE A 115 16.92 -5.55 -9.11
CA ILE A 115 16.84 -6.96 -9.50
C ILE A 115 17.19 -7.12 -10.98
N GLU A 116 18.04 -8.09 -11.27
CA GLU A 116 18.46 -8.40 -12.65
C GLU A 116 17.33 -9.07 -13.44
N ASN A 117 16.48 -9.82 -12.75
CA ASN A 117 15.32 -10.49 -13.34
C ASN A 117 14.15 -10.56 -12.34
N GLU A 118 12.95 -10.80 -12.85
CA GLU A 118 11.72 -10.94 -12.03
C GLU A 118 11.33 -12.41 -11.86
N ARG A 119 12.31 -13.32 -11.76
CA ARG A 119 12.03 -14.71 -11.42
C ARG A 119 11.54 -14.82 -9.98
N LYS A 120 10.79 -15.88 -9.71
CA LYS A 120 10.17 -16.16 -8.42
C LYS A 120 11.21 -16.15 -7.31
N GLU A 121 12.36 -16.75 -7.60
CA GLU A 121 13.49 -16.91 -6.70
C GLU A 121 14.12 -15.55 -6.39
N THR A 122 14.39 -14.73 -7.41
CA THR A 122 14.99 -13.39 -7.23
C THR A 122 14.04 -12.44 -6.51
N LEU A 123 12.73 -12.47 -6.82
CA LEU A 123 11.71 -11.73 -6.07
C LEU A 123 11.57 -12.24 -4.63
N ARG A 124 11.70 -13.56 -4.42
CA ARG A 124 11.74 -14.16 -3.08
C ARG A 124 12.97 -13.71 -2.31
N LEU A 125 14.13 -13.48 -2.92
CA LEU A 125 15.30 -12.91 -2.22
C LEU A 125 14.98 -11.52 -1.68
N ALA A 126 14.41 -10.63 -2.50
CA ALA A 126 13.99 -9.31 -2.08
C ALA A 126 12.95 -9.35 -0.93
N CYS A 127 11.97 -10.24 -1.02
CA CYS A 127 10.96 -10.43 0.03
C CYS A 127 11.55 -11.08 1.28
N LYS A 128 12.43 -12.08 1.14
CA LYS A 128 13.07 -12.78 2.27
C LYS A 128 13.99 -11.82 3.02
N GLN A 129 14.72 -10.96 2.30
CA GLN A 129 15.50 -9.91 2.94
C GLN A 129 14.62 -9.00 3.79
N PHE A 130 13.49 -8.57 3.25
CA PHE A 130 12.53 -7.77 4.01
C PHE A 130 11.97 -8.55 5.22
N LYS A 131 11.72 -9.85 5.07
CA LYS A 131 11.28 -10.77 6.14
C LYS A 131 12.32 -11.01 7.23
N GLU A 132 13.59 -11.18 6.90
CA GLU A 132 14.65 -11.43 7.89
C GLU A 132 14.83 -10.24 8.85
N VAL A 133 14.46 -9.04 8.39
CA VAL A 133 14.43 -7.82 9.20
C VAL A 133 13.15 -7.73 10.06
N LEU A 134 12.17 -8.61 9.85
CA LEU A 134 10.84 -8.59 10.48
C LEU A 134 10.52 -9.92 11.14
N LYS A 135 10.94 -10.07 12.41
CA LYS A 135 10.44 -11.12 13.31
C LYS A 135 8.99 -10.83 13.70
N GLU A 136 8.06 -11.36 12.91
CA GLU A 136 6.72 -11.85 13.30
C GLU A 136 5.95 -12.09 11.99
N GLU A 137 6.02 -13.35 11.54
CA GLU A 137 5.45 -13.91 10.32
C GLU A 137 3.98 -13.55 10.18
N PHE A 138 3.66 -12.54 9.36
CA PHE A 138 2.33 -12.02 9.01
C PHE A 138 1.23 -13.09 8.83
N PRO A 139 0.55 -13.56 9.89
CA PRO A 139 -0.33 -14.72 9.79
C PRO A 139 -1.74 -14.32 9.32
N GLY A 140 -2.02 -13.01 9.28
CA GLY A 140 -3.31 -12.43 8.90
C GLY A 140 -3.22 -11.45 7.73
N VAL A 141 -2.11 -11.43 6.97
CA VAL A 141 -1.99 -10.52 5.82
C VAL A 141 -2.93 -10.95 4.71
N ARG A 142 -3.77 -10.01 4.29
CA ARG A 142 -4.57 -10.12 3.08
C ARG A 142 -3.83 -9.44 1.93
N ILE A 143 -3.60 -10.18 0.86
CA ILE A 143 -3.03 -9.61 -0.36
C ILE A 143 -4.14 -8.86 -1.08
N LEU A 144 -3.87 -7.62 -1.45
CA LEU A 144 -4.76 -6.83 -2.29
C LEU A 144 -4.09 -6.58 -3.64
N LEU A 145 -4.87 -6.71 -4.69
CA LEU A 145 -4.49 -6.39 -6.05
C LEU A 145 -4.81 -4.94 -6.35
N CYS A 146 -3.91 -4.27 -7.07
CA CYS A 146 -4.12 -2.91 -7.54
C CYS A 146 -5.26 -2.85 -8.56
N HIS A 147 -6.29 -2.02 -8.33
CA HIS A 147 -7.44 -1.90 -9.23
C HIS A 147 -7.00 -1.54 -10.65
N PHE A 148 -5.99 -0.68 -10.81
CA PHE A 148 -5.46 -0.31 -12.13
C PHE A 148 -4.95 -1.53 -12.90
N HIS A 149 -4.15 -2.39 -12.27
CA HIS A 149 -3.61 -3.58 -12.91
C HIS A 149 -4.70 -4.63 -13.18
N VAL A 150 -5.67 -4.78 -12.28
CA VAL A 150 -6.80 -5.69 -12.45
C VAL A 150 -7.67 -5.26 -13.64
N VAL A 151 -8.05 -3.97 -13.69
CA VAL A 151 -8.83 -3.41 -14.80
C VAL A 151 -8.06 -3.60 -16.11
N LYS A 152 -6.77 -3.22 -16.17
CA LYS A 152 -5.94 -3.40 -17.36
C LYS A 152 -5.91 -4.86 -17.81
N TYR A 153 -5.64 -5.79 -16.89
CA TYR A 153 -5.55 -7.21 -17.20
C TYR A 153 -6.88 -7.76 -17.72
N LEU A 154 -7.99 -7.50 -17.04
CA LEU A 154 -9.31 -7.98 -17.45
C LEU A 154 -9.73 -7.37 -18.79
N GLN A 155 -9.42 -6.09 -19.03
CA GLN A 155 -9.66 -5.45 -20.33
C GLN A 155 -8.81 -6.06 -21.45
N GLU A 156 -7.57 -6.46 -21.19
CA GLU A 156 -6.74 -7.20 -22.15
C GLU A 156 -7.28 -8.62 -22.38
N GLU A 157 -7.76 -9.30 -21.34
CA GLU A 157 -8.39 -10.61 -21.45
C GLU A 157 -9.62 -10.55 -22.36
N THR A 158 -10.53 -9.58 -22.15
CA THR A 158 -11.72 -9.39 -23.02
C THR A 158 -11.36 -9.16 -24.49
N ALA A 159 -10.15 -8.67 -24.78
CA ALA A 159 -9.71 -8.38 -26.14
C ALA A 159 -9.21 -9.62 -26.90
N LYS A 160 -8.94 -10.75 -26.20
CA LYS A 160 -8.37 -11.96 -26.80
C LYS A 160 -9.30 -12.60 -27.83
N GLU A 161 -8.68 -13.14 -28.88
CA GLU A 161 -9.38 -13.73 -30.02
C GLU A 161 -10.23 -14.95 -29.66
N LYS A 162 -9.86 -15.70 -28.61
CA LYS A 162 -10.63 -16.87 -28.14
C LYS A 162 -12.10 -16.57 -27.84
N TYR A 163 -12.44 -15.33 -27.47
CA TYR A 163 -13.82 -14.93 -27.18
C TYR A 163 -14.61 -14.52 -28.44
N ASN A 164 -13.93 -14.26 -29.56
CA ASN A 164 -14.50 -13.84 -30.84
C ASN A 164 -15.59 -12.75 -30.70
N LEU A 165 -15.27 -11.71 -29.92
CA LEU A 165 -16.15 -10.57 -29.65
C LEU A 165 -15.99 -9.50 -30.75
N ASP A 166 -17.09 -8.90 -31.18
CA ASP A 166 -17.06 -7.73 -32.06
C ASP A 166 -16.53 -6.49 -31.34
N ALA A 167 -16.22 -5.43 -32.09
CA ALA A 167 -15.64 -4.21 -31.56
C ALA A 167 -16.53 -3.49 -30.52
N TRP A 168 -17.85 -3.51 -30.72
CA TRP A 168 -18.80 -2.88 -29.79
C TRP A 168 -18.85 -3.65 -28.47
N THR A 169 -18.97 -4.98 -28.55
CA THR A 169 -19.02 -5.87 -27.40
C THR A 169 -17.73 -5.78 -26.59
N LYS A 170 -16.56 -5.73 -27.25
CA LYS A 170 -15.27 -5.50 -26.58
C LYS A 170 -15.23 -4.17 -25.84
N LYS A 171 -15.68 -3.08 -26.49
CA LYS A 171 -15.70 -1.74 -25.87
C LYS A 171 -16.59 -1.71 -24.63
N GLU A 172 -17.77 -2.31 -24.72
CA GLU A 172 -18.72 -2.31 -23.60
C GLU A 172 -18.26 -3.20 -22.44
N MET A 173 -17.73 -4.39 -22.73
CA MET A 173 -17.11 -5.26 -21.73
C MET A 173 -15.98 -4.56 -20.98
N LYS A 174 -15.12 -3.79 -21.67
CA LYS A 174 -14.05 -3.02 -21.01
C LYS A 174 -14.58 -1.96 -20.03
N ARG A 175 -15.70 -1.32 -20.36
CA ARG A 175 -16.37 -0.35 -19.48
C ARG A 175 -16.98 -1.04 -18.26
N LEU A 176 -17.66 -2.17 -18.47
CA LEU A 176 -18.26 -2.96 -17.40
C LEU A 176 -17.21 -3.53 -16.45
N VAL A 177 -16.04 -3.96 -16.94
CA VAL A 177 -14.91 -4.37 -16.09
C VAL A 177 -14.49 -3.26 -15.14
N GLN A 178 -14.41 -2.01 -15.62
CA GLN A 178 -14.04 -0.88 -14.76
C GLN A 178 -15.09 -0.62 -13.68
N LEU A 179 -16.37 -0.71 -14.01
CA LEU A 179 -17.48 -0.59 -13.05
C LEU A 179 -17.49 -1.74 -12.04
N LEU A 180 -17.22 -2.96 -12.48
CA LEU A 180 -17.21 -4.15 -11.65
C LEU A 180 -16.14 -4.07 -10.55
N VAL A 181 -14.92 -3.66 -10.92
CA VAL A 181 -13.81 -3.52 -9.98
C VAL A 181 -14.10 -2.41 -8.97
N GLY A 182 -14.71 -1.31 -9.42
CA GLY A 182 -15.05 -0.14 -8.59
C GLY A 182 -16.42 -0.18 -7.92
N ALA A 183 -17.16 -1.28 -8.00
CA ALA A 183 -18.52 -1.37 -7.48
C ALA A 183 -18.54 -1.11 -5.95
N PRO A 184 -19.32 -0.13 -5.46
CA PRO A 184 -19.30 0.25 -4.05
C PRO A 184 -20.18 -0.66 -3.18
N THR A 185 -21.16 -1.35 -3.77
CA THR A 185 -22.10 -2.24 -3.08
C THR A 185 -22.25 -3.57 -3.82
N GLU A 186 -22.73 -4.60 -3.11
CA GLU A 186 -22.99 -5.91 -3.73
C GLU A 186 -24.08 -5.82 -4.78
N VAL A 187 -25.12 -5.01 -4.54
CA VAL A 187 -26.20 -4.74 -5.52
C VAL A 187 -25.63 -4.18 -6.82
N ILE A 188 -24.76 -3.16 -6.77
CA ILE A 188 -24.15 -2.60 -7.98
C ILE A 188 -23.23 -3.63 -8.65
N TYR A 189 -22.49 -4.42 -7.86
CA TYR A 189 -21.64 -5.49 -8.39
C TYR A 189 -22.47 -6.50 -9.20
N ASP A 190 -23.57 -6.99 -8.63
CA ASP A 190 -24.44 -7.98 -9.26
C ASP A 190 -25.15 -7.42 -10.50
N ASN A 191 -25.58 -6.16 -10.45
CA ASN A 191 -26.14 -5.44 -11.59
C ASN A 191 -25.14 -5.34 -12.76
N VAL A 192 -23.86 -5.11 -12.46
CA VAL A 192 -22.80 -5.11 -13.49
C VAL A 192 -22.58 -6.51 -14.06
N ILE A 193 -22.56 -7.56 -13.22
CA ILE A 193 -22.46 -8.95 -13.68
C ILE A 193 -23.64 -9.32 -14.60
N ALA A 194 -24.86 -8.93 -14.24
CA ALA A 194 -26.05 -9.14 -15.06
C ALA A 194 -25.93 -8.40 -16.41
N SER A 195 -25.46 -7.15 -16.39
CA SER A 195 -25.22 -6.35 -17.60
C SER A 195 -24.17 -6.99 -18.52
N MET A 196 -23.10 -7.58 -17.95
CA MET A 196 -22.08 -8.30 -18.73
C MET A 196 -22.68 -9.52 -19.45
N LYS A 197 -23.58 -10.27 -18.80
CA LYS A 197 -24.28 -11.40 -19.42
C LYS A 197 -25.12 -10.97 -20.62
N VAL A 198 -25.85 -9.85 -20.50
CA VAL A 198 -26.65 -9.29 -21.59
C VAL A 198 -25.77 -8.83 -22.76
N VAL A 199 -24.66 -8.15 -22.48
CA VAL A 199 -23.74 -7.62 -23.49
C VAL A 199 -23.05 -8.72 -24.32
N LEU A 200 -22.81 -9.89 -23.73
CA LEU A 200 -22.20 -11.02 -24.44
C LEU A 200 -23.14 -11.68 -25.46
N ARG A 201 -24.46 -11.42 -25.41
CA ARG A 201 -25.53 -11.76 -26.36
C ARG A 201 -25.75 -13.24 -26.71
N ALA A 202 -24.76 -14.11 -26.49
CA ALA A 202 -24.81 -15.53 -26.83
C ALA A 202 -24.36 -16.39 -25.65
N ASP A 203 -25.13 -17.44 -25.33
CA ASP A 203 -24.86 -18.32 -24.19
C ASP A 203 -23.49 -18.98 -24.25
N THR A 204 -23.00 -19.30 -25.45
CA THR A 204 -21.66 -19.84 -25.66
C THR A 204 -20.56 -18.86 -25.24
N LYS A 205 -20.75 -17.57 -25.51
CA LYS A 205 -19.81 -16.49 -25.13
C LYS A 205 -19.91 -16.17 -23.64
N VAL A 206 -21.12 -16.15 -23.09
CA VAL A 206 -21.37 -16.01 -21.65
C VAL A 206 -20.63 -17.11 -20.91
N LYS A 207 -20.88 -18.38 -21.27
CA LYS A 207 -20.21 -19.53 -20.66
C LYS A 207 -18.69 -19.43 -20.76
N LEU A 208 -18.15 -19.16 -21.94
CA LEU A 208 -16.70 -19.07 -22.14
C LEU A 208 -16.03 -17.96 -21.29
N TRP A 209 -16.68 -16.81 -21.15
CA TRP A 209 -16.17 -15.72 -20.31
C TRP A 209 -16.27 -16.07 -18.82
N PHE A 210 -17.44 -16.53 -18.36
CA PHE A 210 -17.69 -16.78 -16.95
C PHE A 210 -17.00 -18.04 -16.43
N ASP A 211 -16.81 -19.08 -17.25
CA ASP A 211 -15.97 -20.23 -16.87
C ASP A 211 -14.56 -19.76 -16.48
N TYR A 212 -13.96 -18.88 -17.30
CA TYR A 212 -12.67 -18.27 -16.99
C TYR A 212 -12.74 -17.31 -15.79
N PHE A 213 -13.73 -16.41 -15.77
CA PHE A 213 -13.83 -15.36 -14.75
C PHE A 213 -14.09 -15.96 -13.36
N ASP A 214 -14.95 -16.96 -13.26
CA ASP A 214 -15.30 -17.58 -11.99
C ASP A 214 -14.14 -18.39 -11.41
N GLU A 215 -13.44 -19.15 -12.26
CA GLU A 215 -12.25 -19.91 -11.85
C GLU A 215 -11.12 -18.99 -11.35
N ASN A 216 -10.91 -17.84 -12.00
CA ASN A 216 -9.72 -17.02 -11.79
C ASN A 216 -9.94 -15.75 -10.94
N TRP A 217 -11.16 -15.23 -10.84
CA TRP A 217 -11.45 -13.91 -10.26
C TRP A 217 -12.56 -13.94 -9.21
N THR A 218 -13.66 -14.64 -9.45
CA THR A 218 -14.78 -14.70 -8.49
C THR A 218 -14.37 -15.35 -7.17
N THR A 219 -13.52 -16.39 -7.22
CA THR A 219 -13.01 -17.10 -6.04
C THR A 219 -12.08 -16.27 -5.14
N CYS A 220 -11.59 -15.12 -5.62
CA CYS A 220 -10.68 -14.25 -4.89
C CYS A 220 -11.12 -12.77 -4.91
N LYS A 221 -12.43 -12.52 -4.99
CA LYS A 221 -13.03 -11.17 -5.11
C LYS A 221 -12.62 -10.21 -4.00
N GLU A 222 -12.34 -10.73 -2.79
CA GLU A 222 -11.80 -9.99 -1.64
C GLU A 222 -10.42 -9.37 -1.88
N MET A 223 -9.68 -9.85 -2.88
CA MET A 223 -8.36 -9.32 -3.22
C MET A 223 -8.43 -8.09 -4.13
N TRP A 224 -9.47 -7.93 -4.95
CA TRP A 224 -9.47 -6.95 -6.04
C TRP A 224 -10.73 -6.11 -6.18
N SER A 225 -11.86 -6.55 -5.65
CA SER A 225 -13.14 -5.84 -5.78
C SER A 225 -13.33 -4.84 -4.64
N SER A 226 -13.77 -3.62 -4.97
CA SER A 226 -13.93 -2.54 -4.00
C SER A 226 -14.90 -2.88 -2.86
N VAL A 227 -16.02 -3.56 -3.14
CA VAL A 227 -16.99 -3.94 -2.11
C VAL A 227 -16.43 -5.01 -1.15
N TYR A 228 -15.68 -6.00 -1.67
CA TYR A 228 -15.22 -7.14 -0.88
C TYR A 228 -13.89 -6.93 -0.15
N ARG A 229 -13.13 -5.87 -0.48
CA ARG A 229 -11.87 -5.50 0.22
C ARG A 229 -12.07 -4.55 1.40
N GLY A 230 -13.32 -4.19 1.72
CA GLY A 230 -13.66 -3.15 2.69
C GLY A 230 -13.46 -3.49 4.17
N ASN A 231 -13.15 -4.74 4.44
CA ASN A 231 -12.95 -5.30 5.78
C ASN A 231 -11.47 -5.32 6.21
N VAL A 232 -10.56 -4.73 5.43
CA VAL A 232 -9.13 -4.62 5.79
C VAL A 232 -8.62 -3.17 5.64
N PRO A 233 -7.65 -2.76 6.47
CA PRO A 233 -7.00 -1.46 6.32
C PRO A 233 -6.32 -1.33 4.96
N HIS A 234 -6.68 -0.30 4.20
CA HIS A 234 -6.00 0.02 2.94
C HIS A 234 -5.86 1.53 2.69
N MET A 235 -6.17 2.38 3.68
CA MET A 235 -6.05 3.86 3.68
C MET A 235 -6.69 4.57 2.47
N GLY A 236 -7.70 3.95 1.85
CA GLY A 236 -8.28 4.46 0.60
C GLY A 236 -7.36 4.35 -0.62
N ASN A 237 -6.25 3.62 -0.53
CA ASN A 237 -5.35 3.39 -1.66
C ASN A 237 -5.97 2.39 -2.65
N GLN A 238 -6.35 2.89 -3.82
CA GLN A 238 -6.95 2.11 -4.91
C GLN A 238 -6.06 2.05 -6.15
N THR A 239 -5.05 2.91 -6.26
CA THR A 239 -4.23 3.08 -7.47
C THR A 239 -2.73 3.15 -7.16
N ASN A 240 -1.89 3.02 -8.18
CA ASN A 240 -0.43 2.97 -8.03
C ASN A 240 0.26 4.34 -8.16
N ASN A 241 -0.49 5.45 -7.98
CA ASN A 241 0.05 6.80 -8.24
C ASN A 241 1.21 7.16 -7.29
N SER A 242 1.23 6.57 -6.09
CA SER A 242 2.29 6.79 -5.09
C SER A 242 3.69 6.36 -5.55
N PHE A 243 3.80 5.48 -6.56
CA PHE A 243 5.08 4.97 -7.07
C PHE A 243 5.70 5.78 -8.22
N GLN A 244 4.99 6.75 -8.81
CA GLN A 244 5.40 7.33 -10.09
C GLN A 244 6.73 8.09 -10.08
N LYS A 245 7.09 8.76 -8.97
CA LYS A 245 8.29 9.63 -8.92
C LYS A 245 9.62 8.86 -8.97
N LEU A 246 9.70 7.68 -8.34
CA LEU A 246 10.94 6.88 -8.28
C LEU A 246 11.23 6.16 -9.63
N LYS A 247 10.19 5.92 -10.44
CA LYS A 247 10.32 5.16 -11.70
C LYS A 247 11.19 5.87 -12.75
N CYS A 248 11.38 7.19 -12.65
CA CYS A 248 12.25 7.94 -13.54
C CYS A 248 13.75 7.80 -13.21
N LEU A 249 14.11 7.27 -12.03
CA LEU A 249 15.50 7.14 -11.59
C LEU A 249 16.23 5.98 -12.29
N VAL A 250 15.48 4.99 -12.79
CA VAL A 250 16.03 3.84 -13.52
C VAL A 250 15.59 3.95 -14.97
N ASN A 251 16.52 4.32 -15.84
CA ASN A 251 16.31 4.42 -17.27
C ASN A 251 17.47 3.74 -18.03
N ARG A 252 17.25 3.41 -19.31
CA ARG A 252 18.21 2.64 -20.12
C ARG A 252 19.56 3.34 -20.35
N SER A 253 19.64 4.65 -20.13
CA SER A 253 20.88 5.43 -20.25
C SER A 253 21.69 5.51 -18.94
N SER A 254 21.10 5.15 -17.79
CA SER A 254 21.79 5.18 -16.50
C SER A 254 22.57 3.89 -16.26
N THR A 255 23.81 4.02 -15.79
CA THR A 255 24.61 2.89 -15.30
C THR A 255 24.10 2.38 -13.95
N LEU A 256 24.52 1.19 -13.52
CA LEU A 256 24.05 0.60 -12.27
C LEU A 256 24.49 1.38 -11.02
N ASP A 257 25.72 1.89 -11.01
CA ASP A 257 26.23 2.80 -9.96
C ASP A 257 25.44 4.11 -9.91
N ASP A 258 25.11 4.70 -11.06
CA ASP A 258 24.24 5.89 -11.12
C ASP A 258 22.86 5.65 -10.51
N CYS A 259 22.29 4.46 -10.75
CA CYS A 259 21.01 4.08 -10.17
C CYS A 259 21.13 3.97 -8.64
N VAL A 260 22.17 3.32 -8.11
CA VAL A 260 22.40 3.18 -6.66
C VAL A 260 22.54 4.56 -6.00
N VAL A 261 23.39 5.44 -6.54
CA VAL A 261 23.58 6.80 -6.01
C VAL A 261 22.27 7.59 -6.06
N SER A 262 21.55 7.52 -7.17
CA SER A 262 20.27 8.23 -7.34
C SER A 262 19.22 7.77 -6.34
N ILE A 263 19.11 6.46 -6.09
CA ILE A 263 18.21 5.88 -5.09
C ILE A 263 18.57 6.39 -3.69
N LEU A 264 19.85 6.28 -3.30
CA LEU A 264 20.32 6.71 -1.98
C LEU A 264 20.09 8.21 -1.74
N PHE A 265 20.37 9.04 -2.74
CA PHE A 265 20.12 10.47 -2.66
C PHE A 265 18.63 10.78 -2.51
N TRP A 266 17.80 10.22 -3.39
CA TRP A 266 16.37 10.50 -3.38
C TRP A 266 15.71 10.03 -2.09
N GLN A 267 16.13 8.86 -1.60
CA GLN A 267 15.72 8.38 -0.29
C GLN A 267 16.13 9.37 0.81
N THR A 268 17.40 9.79 0.88
CA THR A 268 17.87 10.77 1.87
C THR A 268 17.07 12.07 1.85
N VAL A 269 16.70 12.56 0.68
CA VAL A 269 15.85 13.74 0.54
C VAL A 269 14.47 13.48 1.14
N ASN A 270 13.82 12.38 0.78
CA ASN A 270 12.49 12.05 1.30
C ASN A 270 12.47 11.94 2.80
N GLU A 271 13.46 11.28 3.40
CA GLU A 271 13.59 11.16 4.84
C GLU A 271 13.69 12.53 5.51
N LYS A 272 14.48 13.45 4.92
CA LYS A 272 14.59 14.84 5.41
C LYS A 272 13.28 15.60 5.24
N MET A 273 12.58 15.46 4.11
CA MET A 273 11.29 16.12 3.86
C MET A 273 10.22 15.63 4.84
N TRP A 274 10.16 14.33 5.07
CA TRP A 274 9.25 13.72 6.03
C TRP A 274 9.55 14.19 7.46
N SER A 275 10.83 14.11 7.87
CA SER A 275 11.29 14.56 9.19
C SER A 275 10.94 16.04 9.45
N ARG A 276 11.16 16.92 8.46
CA ARG A 276 10.75 18.33 8.52
C ARG A 276 9.25 18.52 8.66
N SER A 277 8.46 17.69 8.00
CA SER A 277 6.99 17.77 8.03
C SER A 277 6.43 17.41 9.40
N VAL A 278 7.02 16.43 10.07
CA VAL A 278 6.56 15.94 11.38
C VAL A 278 7.13 16.75 12.57
N LYS A 279 8.36 17.29 12.43
CA LYS A 279 9.04 18.08 13.47
C LYS A 279 8.71 19.57 13.44
N ARG A 280 7.79 20.00 12.58
CA ARG A 280 7.41 21.41 12.48
C ARG A 280 6.84 21.90 13.81
N VAL A 281 7.40 23.01 14.30
CA VAL A 281 6.97 23.69 15.52
C VAL A 281 5.96 24.77 15.14
N GLY A 282 4.80 24.77 15.79
CA GLY A 282 3.73 25.75 15.57
C GLY A 282 2.36 25.18 15.88
N VAL A 283 1.41 26.08 16.16
CA VAL A 283 -0.02 25.73 16.31
C VAL A 283 -0.72 26.13 15.03
N TYR A 284 -1.46 25.19 14.45
CA TYR A 284 -2.33 25.46 13.30
C TYR A 284 -3.71 25.87 13.80
N VAL A 285 -4.25 26.93 13.20
CA VAL A 285 -5.64 27.36 13.41
C VAL A 285 -6.28 27.52 12.04
N ASN A 286 -7.46 26.93 11.87
CA ASN A 286 -8.32 27.17 10.73
C ASN A 286 -9.57 27.90 11.21
N VAL A 287 -9.83 29.07 10.62
CA VAL A 287 -10.98 29.93 10.97
C VAL A 287 -12.32 29.28 10.65
N GLU A 288 -12.36 28.30 9.75
CA GLU A 288 -13.56 27.55 9.39
C GLU A 288 -13.82 26.36 10.32
N TYR A 289 -12.87 26.03 11.20
CA TYR A 289 -12.97 24.92 12.14
C TYR A 289 -13.51 25.42 13.47
N ASP A 290 -14.36 24.63 14.11
CA ASP A 290 -14.71 24.83 15.51
C ASP A 290 -13.51 24.50 16.43
N ASP A 291 -13.70 24.70 17.74
CA ASP A 291 -12.65 24.48 18.72
C ASP A 291 -12.15 23.02 18.74
N GLU A 292 -13.06 22.06 18.58
CA GLU A 292 -12.72 20.63 18.59
C GLU A 292 -11.89 20.24 17.35
N MET A 293 -12.30 20.68 16.16
CA MET A 293 -11.55 20.45 14.94
C MET A 293 -10.19 21.18 14.93
N ASN A 294 -10.10 22.36 15.54
CA ASN A 294 -8.81 23.06 15.73
C ASN A 294 -7.89 22.35 16.72
N GLN A 295 -8.42 21.73 17.77
CA GLN A 295 -7.63 20.88 18.66
C GLN A 295 -7.10 19.65 17.90
N LEU A 296 -7.94 18.97 17.14
CA LEU A 296 -7.53 17.84 16.30
C LEU A 296 -6.45 18.19 15.29
N LEU A 297 -6.53 19.38 14.69
CA LEU A 297 -5.56 19.88 13.71
C LEU A 297 -4.12 19.91 14.24
N ASN A 298 -3.96 19.97 15.56
CA ASN A 298 -2.68 19.97 16.25
C ASN A 298 -2.29 18.59 16.83
N THR A 299 -3.21 17.64 16.84
CA THR A 299 -3.03 16.27 17.37
C THR A 299 -2.66 15.28 16.26
N VAL A 300 -3.33 15.38 15.10
CA VAL A 300 -3.11 14.50 13.95
C VAL A 300 -2.58 15.26 12.74
N SER A 301 -2.25 14.54 11.66
CA SER A 301 -1.83 15.20 10.42
C SER A 301 -2.96 16.00 9.78
N ARG A 302 -2.62 17.03 9.01
CA ARG A 302 -3.60 17.78 8.20
C ARG A 302 -4.43 16.86 7.30
N HIS A 303 -3.80 15.86 6.70
CA HIS A 303 -4.49 14.86 5.88
C HIS A 303 -5.55 14.08 6.69
N ALA A 304 -5.21 13.64 7.91
CA ALA A 304 -6.15 12.91 8.76
C ALA A 304 -7.30 13.82 9.22
N VAL A 305 -7.02 15.07 9.60
CA VAL A 305 -8.07 16.04 9.98
C VAL A 305 -9.01 16.34 8.83
N GLU A 306 -8.52 16.52 7.60
CA GLU A 306 -9.38 16.75 6.43
C GLU A 306 -10.33 15.57 6.17
N LEU A 307 -9.88 14.34 6.42
CA LEU A 307 -10.73 13.14 6.34
C LEU A 307 -11.74 13.07 7.49
N ILE A 308 -11.33 13.39 8.72
CA ILE A 308 -12.23 13.44 9.88
C ILE A 308 -13.29 14.52 9.68
N LYS A 309 -12.91 15.71 9.20
CA LYS A 309 -13.81 16.86 8.97
C LYS A 309 -15.01 16.47 8.10
N GLN A 310 -14.78 15.72 7.03
CA GLN A 310 -15.86 15.23 6.16
C GLN A 310 -16.86 14.33 6.91
N GLN A 311 -16.37 13.51 7.85
CA GLN A 311 -17.23 12.65 8.68
C GLN A 311 -17.91 13.44 9.79
N TYR A 312 -17.20 14.41 10.36
CA TYR A 312 -17.66 15.28 11.44
C TYR A 312 -18.81 16.17 10.98
N ASP A 313 -18.64 16.86 9.86
CA ASP A 313 -19.65 17.76 9.30
C ASP A 313 -20.95 17.04 8.99
N PHE A 314 -20.83 15.84 8.41
CA PHE A 314 -21.97 14.99 8.14
C PHE A 314 -22.68 14.61 9.46
N ALA A 315 -21.95 14.13 10.46
CA ALA A 315 -22.54 13.68 11.71
C ALA A 315 -23.16 14.82 12.55
N VAL A 316 -22.57 16.02 12.49
CA VAL A 316 -23.01 17.17 13.28
C VAL A 316 -24.18 17.89 12.61
N ASN A 317 -24.38 17.75 11.30
CA ASN A 317 -25.50 18.35 10.58
C ASN A 317 -26.85 18.04 11.28
N SER A 318 -27.68 19.07 11.43
CA SER A 318 -29.01 18.98 12.03
C SER A 318 -29.98 18.08 11.28
N THR A 319 -29.78 17.88 9.97
CA THR A 319 -30.65 17.03 9.14
C THR A 319 -30.23 15.57 9.16
N THR A 320 -29.04 15.25 9.66
CA THR A 320 -28.54 13.89 9.72
C THR A 320 -29.20 13.16 10.87
N GLU A 321 -29.88 12.07 10.56
CA GLU A 321 -30.53 11.22 11.55
C GLU A 321 -30.17 9.75 11.27
N TYR A 322 -29.90 9.03 12.36
CA TYR A 322 -29.75 7.59 12.36
C TYR A 322 -30.73 6.98 13.35
N ARG A 323 -31.46 5.95 12.93
CA ARG A 323 -32.11 5.02 13.85
C ARG A 323 -31.03 4.12 14.44
N TYR A 324 -31.08 3.90 15.75
CA TYR A 324 -30.15 2.99 16.40
C TYR A 324 -30.83 2.19 17.51
N TYR A 325 -30.39 0.96 17.69
CA TYR A 325 -30.90 0.05 18.73
C TYR A 325 -29.79 -0.86 19.26
N PRO A 326 -29.83 -1.22 20.57
CA PRO A 326 -28.82 -2.09 21.17
C PRO A 326 -28.99 -3.54 20.73
N VAL A 327 -27.87 -4.22 20.46
CA VAL A 327 -27.78 -5.66 20.17
C VAL A 327 -26.59 -6.22 20.94
N GLY A 328 -26.84 -6.75 22.14
CA GLY A 328 -25.79 -7.20 23.05
C GLY A 328 -24.85 -6.06 23.46
N SER A 329 -23.55 -6.24 23.27
CA SER A 329 -22.51 -5.23 23.50
C SER A 329 -22.33 -4.24 22.34
N TYR A 330 -23.20 -4.29 21.34
CA TYR A 330 -23.12 -3.46 20.13
C TYR A 330 -24.38 -2.62 19.95
N VAL A 331 -24.28 -1.63 19.07
CA VAL A 331 -25.38 -0.76 18.64
C VAL A 331 -25.48 -0.88 17.12
N MET A 332 -26.65 -1.25 16.64
CA MET A 332 -26.94 -1.22 15.21
C MET A 332 -27.37 0.19 14.82
N MET A 333 -26.82 0.74 13.74
CA MET A 333 -27.09 2.07 13.24
C MET A 333 -27.58 2.02 11.79
N HIS A 334 -28.63 2.78 11.51
CA HIS A 334 -29.38 2.79 10.27
C HIS A 334 -29.61 4.23 9.84
N TYR A 335 -29.15 4.61 8.66
CA TYR A 335 -29.36 5.97 8.14
C TYR A 335 -30.80 6.15 7.65
N THR A 336 -31.41 7.32 7.90
CA THR A 336 -32.86 7.51 7.69
C THR A 336 -33.26 8.38 6.50
N GLU A 337 -32.35 8.75 5.56
CA GLU A 337 -32.78 9.58 4.43
C GLU A 337 -33.85 8.91 3.55
N GLY A 338 -34.92 9.67 3.34
CA GLY A 338 -36.20 9.23 2.82
C GLY A 338 -36.23 8.96 1.32
N GLY A 339 -36.69 7.75 1.00
CA GLY A 339 -37.23 7.32 -0.28
C GLY A 339 -37.71 5.89 -0.10
N ASP A 340 -38.94 5.60 -0.49
CA ASP A 340 -39.55 4.26 -0.50
C ASP A 340 -38.90 3.33 -1.56
N ASP A 341 -37.59 3.45 -1.79
CA ASP A 341 -36.83 2.54 -2.63
C ASP A 341 -36.16 1.52 -1.72
N ALA A 342 -36.81 0.36 -1.64
CA ALA A 342 -36.46 -0.76 -0.79
C ALA A 342 -35.21 -1.47 -1.31
N ASP A 343 -34.04 -0.84 -1.18
CA ASP A 343 -32.75 -1.50 -1.22
C ASP A 343 -32.09 -1.27 0.15
N LEU A 344 -32.21 -2.29 1.02
CA LEU A 344 -31.69 -2.42 2.38
C LEU A 344 -30.79 -1.25 2.85
N PRO A 345 -31.20 -0.46 3.87
CA PRO A 345 -30.31 0.57 4.42
C PRO A 345 -29.04 -0.11 4.92
N ASP A 346 -27.88 0.48 4.59
CA ASP A 346 -26.60 -0.03 5.09
C ASP A 346 -26.65 -0.07 6.63
N GLU A 347 -26.76 -1.27 7.20
CA GLU A 347 -26.73 -1.47 8.64
C GLU A 347 -25.28 -1.45 9.13
N TYR A 348 -24.99 -0.61 10.11
CA TYR A 348 -23.66 -0.48 10.67
C TYR A 348 -23.64 -0.91 12.13
N MET A 349 -22.74 -1.84 12.45
CA MET A 349 -22.52 -2.31 13.82
C MET A 349 -21.45 -1.45 14.49
N LEU A 350 -21.83 -0.76 15.55
CA LEU A 350 -20.96 0.08 16.38
C LEU A 350 -20.72 -0.61 17.73
N ASN A 351 -19.47 -0.61 18.21
CA ASN A 351 -19.14 -0.97 19.59
C ASN A 351 -18.92 0.32 20.38
N PRO A 352 -19.78 0.63 21.38
CA PRO A 352 -19.67 1.86 22.16
C PRO A 352 -18.54 1.85 23.19
N GLU A 353 -18.02 0.69 23.58
CA GLU A 353 -16.89 0.58 24.52
C GLU A 353 -15.54 0.81 23.82
N ALA A 354 -15.32 0.11 22.70
CA ALA A 354 -14.09 0.20 21.92
C ALA A 354 -14.13 1.31 20.86
N TRP A 355 -15.26 2.00 20.72
CA TRP A 355 -15.53 2.97 19.67
C TRP A 355 -15.19 2.45 18.28
N THR A 356 -15.52 1.19 17.95
CA THR A 356 -15.29 0.60 16.62
C THR A 356 -16.58 0.60 15.80
N CYS A 357 -16.48 0.59 14.48
CA CYS A 357 -17.64 0.51 13.59
C CYS A 357 -17.32 -0.40 12.40
N SER A 358 -18.31 -1.17 11.93
CA SER A 358 -18.20 -2.03 10.75
C SER A 358 -18.11 -1.27 9.43
N CYS A 359 -18.34 0.05 9.43
CA CYS A 359 -18.36 0.81 8.19
C CYS A 359 -16.98 0.86 7.52
N MET A 360 -17.02 0.83 6.18
CA MET A 360 -15.87 0.92 5.29
C MET A 360 -14.86 2.00 5.71
N PHE A 361 -15.34 3.20 6.08
CA PHE A 361 -14.45 4.31 6.45
C PHE A 361 -13.59 3.98 7.68
N ARG A 362 -14.21 3.49 8.76
CA ARG A 362 -13.48 3.14 9.99
C ARG A 362 -12.52 1.99 9.73
N VAL A 363 -12.97 0.94 9.07
CA VAL A 363 -12.16 -0.27 8.87
C VAL A 363 -10.96 0.02 7.95
N THR A 364 -11.17 0.74 6.86
CA THR A 364 -10.12 0.95 5.86
C THR A 364 -9.13 2.05 6.23
N ARG A 365 -9.58 3.10 6.95
CA ARG A 365 -8.76 4.28 7.30
C ARG A 365 -8.33 4.34 8.76
N LEU A 366 -8.90 3.51 9.64
CA LEU A 366 -8.63 3.52 11.08
C LEU A 366 -8.84 4.90 11.72
N LEU A 367 -9.83 5.65 11.21
CA LEU A 367 -10.24 6.96 11.71
C LEU A 367 -11.67 6.90 12.24
N PRO A 368 -12.05 7.80 13.18
CA PRO A 368 -13.44 7.96 13.62
C PRO A 368 -14.36 8.23 12.44
N CYS A 369 -15.39 7.41 12.27
CA CYS A 369 -16.38 7.56 11.20
C CYS A 369 -17.59 8.36 11.68
N ARG A 370 -18.39 8.85 10.73
CA ARG A 370 -19.63 9.60 11.02
C ARG A 370 -20.58 8.88 11.97
N HIS A 371 -20.63 7.55 11.96
CA HIS A 371 -21.49 6.76 12.86
C HIS A 371 -21.05 6.89 14.32
N ILE A 372 -19.74 6.79 14.58
CA ILE A 372 -19.17 6.98 15.91
C ILE A 372 -19.41 8.41 16.39
N ILE A 373 -19.14 9.39 15.53
CA ILE A 373 -19.29 10.82 15.85
C ILE A 373 -20.76 11.14 16.16
N TYR A 374 -21.69 10.66 15.32
CA TYR A 374 -23.13 10.83 15.53
C TYR A 374 -23.59 10.18 16.83
N TYR A 375 -23.19 8.93 17.09
CA TYR A 375 -23.58 8.23 18.32
C TYR A 375 -23.09 8.97 19.57
N ARG A 376 -21.86 9.51 19.55
CA ARG A 376 -21.33 10.36 20.64
C ARG A 376 -22.12 11.65 20.83
N LYS A 377 -22.53 12.30 19.73
CA LYS A 377 -23.39 13.50 19.76
C LYS A 377 -24.73 13.21 20.44
N VAL A 378 -25.44 12.17 20.01
CA VAL A 378 -26.79 11.86 20.55
C VAL A 378 -26.76 11.25 21.96
N THR A 379 -25.65 10.65 22.37
CA THR A 379 -25.45 10.15 23.74
C THR A 379 -24.86 11.19 24.70
N GLY A 380 -24.65 12.43 24.25
CA GLY A 380 -24.23 13.54 25.09
C GLY A 380 -22.77 13.50 25.54
N CYS A 381 -21.88 12.88 24.77
CA CYS A 381 -20.43 12.97 25.04
C CYS A 381 -19.94 14.42 24.89
N SER A 382 -19.08 14.86 25.80
CA SER A 382 -18.54 16.24 25.82
C SER A 382 -17.65 16.58 24.63
N THR A 383 -16.98 15.59 24.06
CA THR A 383 -16.07 15.72 22.91
C THR A 383 -16.43 14.63 21.92
N LEU A 384 -16.66 14.96 20.66
CA LEU A 384 -17.13 14.00 19.66
C LEU A 384 -16.00 13.13 19.11
N VAL A 385 -14.78 13.65 19.05
CA VAL A 385 -13.59 13.02 18.50
C VAL A 385 -12.42 13.20 19.46
N PRO A 386 -12.44 12.55 20.62
CA PRO A 386 -11.34 12.64 21.56
C PRO A 386 -10.13 11.82 21.06
N GLU A 387 -8.94 12.07 21.60
CA GLU A 387 -7.71 11.46 21.10
C GLU A 387 -7.72 9.93 21.21
N GLU A 388 -8.37 9.39 22.23
CA GLU A 388 -8.38 7.96 22.59
C GLU A 388 -9.03 7.08 21.52
N ILE A 389 -9.92 7.65 20.70
CA ILE A 389 -10.60 6.90 19.62
C ILE A 389 -9.86 6.99 18.27
N ILE A 390 -8.78 7.77 18.22
CA ILE A 390 -7.94 7.93 17.03
C ILE A 390 -6.86 6.86 17.04
N HIS A 391 -6.75 6.09 15.97
CA HIS A 391 -5.70 5.08 15.87
C HIS A 391 -4.32 5.72 15.98
N ARG A 392 -3.42 5.08 16.75
CA ARG A 392 -2.06 5.55 17.03
C ARG A 392 -1.27 5.98 15.78
N ARG A 393 -1.62 5.39 14.63
CA ARG A 393 -1.00 5.69 13.33
C ARG A 393 -1.13 7.16 12.90
N TRP A 394 -2.17 7.84 13.38
CA TRP A 394 -2.51 9.20 12.94
C TRP A 394 -2.02 10.27 13.91
N LEU A 395 -1.60 9.88 15.12
CA LEU A 395 -1.17 10.78 16.18
C LEU A 395 0.27 11.25 15.91
N LEU A 396 0.45 12.53 15.58
CA LEU A 396 1.76 13.08 15.21
C LEU A 396 2.78 13.00 16.35
N LYS A 397 2.32 13.02 17.60
CA LYS A 397 3.18 12.93 18.80
C LYS A 397 4.04 11.67 18.82
N ASN A 398 3.56 10.58 18.20
CA ASN A 398 4.28 9.30 18.13
C ASN A 398 5.50 9.37 17.20
N TYR A 399 5.57 10.38 16.33
CA TYR A 399 6.57 10.45 15.26
C TYR A 399 7.57 11.59 15.41
N ARG A 400 7.33 12.53 16.33
CA ARG A 400 8.23 13.68 16.56
C ARG A 400 9.66 13.26 16.94
N LYS A 401 9.83 12.05 17.50
CA LYS A 401 11.12 11.46 17.89
C LYS A 401 11.68 10.42 16.91
N LEU A 402 11.06 10.20 15.75
CA LEU A 402 11.64 9.30 14.72
C LEU A 402 13.02 9.84 14.32
N GLY A 403 14.06 9.08 14.68
CA GLY A 403 15.47 9.48 14.61
C GLY A 403 16.29 9.08 15.86
N GLN A 404 15.64 8.70 16.96
CA GLN A 404 16.30 8.16 18.17
C GLN A 404 15.91 6.70 18.44
N VAL A 405 15.75 5.90 17.38
CA VAL A 405 15.40 4.48 17.57
C VAL A 405 16.65 3.73 17.99
N ASN A 406 16.67 3.28 19.24
CA ASN A 406 17.47 2.14 19.64
C ASN A 406 16.82 0.92 19.01
N PHE A 407 17.24 0.53 17.81
CA PHE A 407 17.03 -0.85 17.38
C PHE A 407 17.54 -1.71 18.53
N ALA A 408 16.69 -2.60 19.07
CA ALA A 408 17.19 -3.61 19.99
C ALA A 408 18.42 -4.23 19.30
N GLU A 409 19.57 -4.30 19.99
CA GLU A 409 20.88 -4.73 19.46
C GLU A 409 20.88 -6.16 18.84
N ASN A 410 19.73 -6.78 18.68
CA ASN A 410 19.58 -8.18 18.36
C ASN A 410 18.73 -8.39 17.10
N THR A 411 19.36 -8.48 15.93
CA THR A 411 19.03 -9.57 14.97
C THR A 411 19.92 -9.70 13.72
N VAL A 412 20.70 -8.69 13.32
CA VAL A 412 21.53 -8.79 12.11
C VAL A 412 23.01 -8.66 12.49
N VAL A 413 23.79 -9.71 12.24
CA VAL A 413 25.20 -9.81 12.65
C VAL A 413 26.10 -8.84 11.86
N GLU A 414 25.77 -8.59 10.58
CA GLU A 414 26.56 -7.70 9.70
C GLU A 414 25.66 -6.73 8.90
N ALA A 415 26.03 -5.44 8.85
CA ALA A 415 25.23 -4.40 8.18
C ALA A 415 25.31 -4.49 6.64
N TYR A 416 26.47 -4.89 6.12
CA TYR A 416 26.73 -5.25 4.72
C TYR A 416 27.00 -6.76 4.64
N GLU A 417 26.47 -7.45 3.63
CA GLU A 417 26.72 -8.89 3.45
C GLU A 417 26.56 -9.28 1.96
N ASP A 418 27.54 -10.01 1.43
CA ASP A 418 27.45 -10.69 0.13
C ASP A 418 26.86 -12.10 0.33
N ARG A 419 25.84 -12.47 -0.46
CA ARG A 419 25.15 -13.76 -0.35
C ARG A 419 25.12 -14.50 -1.66
N ALA A 420 25.40 -15.80 -1.61
CA ALA A 420 25.26 -16.67 -2.78
C ALA A 420 23.79 -16.98 -3.08
N VAL A 421 23.41 -16.93 -4.35
CA VAL A 421 22.12 -17.45 -4.83
C VAL A 421 22.24 -18.97 -5.03
N PRO A 422 21.31 -19.80 -4.51
CA PRO A 422 21.30 -21.23 -4.81
C PRO A 422 21.15 -21.54 -6.32
N LEU A 423 21.90 -22.53 -6.83
CA LEU A 423 22.02 -22.98 -8.25
C LEU A 423 20.69 -23.43 -8.91
N PRO A 424 20.53 -23.40 -10.26
CA PRO A 424 19.63 -22.43 -10.94
C PRO A 424 18.67 -23.03 -12.01
N LEU A 425 17.88 -22.17 -12.70
CA LEU A 425 17.84 -21.98 -14.18
C LEU A 425 16.46 -21.56 -14.73
N THR A 426 16.33 -20.34 -15.24
CA THR A 426 15.68 -20.00 -16.53
C THR A 426 16.05 -18.56 -16.93
N THR A 427 16.17 -18.30 -18.24
CA THR A 427 16.69 -17.05 -18.85
C THR A 427 15.62 -16.14 -19.45
N ARG A 428 14.33 -16.43 -19.25
CA ARG A 428 13.26 -15.71 -19.96
C ARG A 428 12.76 -14.49 -19.19
N THR A 429 12.89 -13.32 -19.80
CA THR A 429 12.25 -12.07 -19.35
C THR A 429 10.72 -12.20 -19.42
N LYS A 430 10.03 -11.89 -18.33
CA LYS A 430 8.57 -12.03 -18.20
C LYS A 430 7.82 -10.74 -18.55
N THR A 431 6.62 -10.89 -19.12
CA THR A 431 5.71 -9.77 -19.44
C THR A 431 5.07 -9.18 -18.17
N GLN A 432 4.55 -7.95 -18.20
CA GLN A 432 3.90 -7.33 -17.03
C GLN A 432 2.80 -8.21 -16.39
N ASN A 433 2.01 -8.89 -17.20
CA ASN A 433 0.96 -9.79 -16.73
C ASN A 433 1.52 -11.04 -16.04
N GLU A 434 2.64 -11.56 -16.53
CA GLU A 434 3.33 -12.70 -15.90
C GLU A 434 3.96 -12.29 -14.57
N LYS A 435 4.58 -11.11 -14.50
CA LYS A 435 5.09 -10.54 -13.25
C LYS A 435 3.99 -10.37 -12.21
N PHE A 436 2.84 -9.83 -12.63
CA PHE A 436 1.69 -9.63 -11.75
C PHE A 436 1.18 -10.96 -11.19
N LYS A 437 1.05 -12.00 -12.03
CA LYS A 437 0.67 -13.36 -11.59
C LYS A 437 1.68 -13.99 -10.64
N GLU A 438 2.96 -13.72 -10.85
CA GLU A 438 4.03 -14.25 -10.02
C GLU A 438 4.13 -13.55 -8.68
N LEU A 439 4.04 -12.22 -8.65
CA LEU A 439 3.92 -11.43 -7.41
C LEU A 439 2.67 -11.83 -6.64
N PHE A 440 1.56 -12.08 -7.33
CA PHE A 440 0.36 -12.67 -6.73
C PHE A 440 0.64 -14.05 -6.13
N SER A 441 1.35 -14.94 -6.84
CA SER A 441 1.74 -16.27 -6.33
C SER A 441 2.69 -16.21 -5.13
N ILE A 442 3.62 -15.24 -5.13
CA ILE A 442 4.55 -15.00 -4.01
C ILE A 442 3.78 -14.43 -2.83
N GLY A 443 2.97 -13.40 -3.04
CA GLY A 443 2.07 -12.85 -2.02
C GLY A 443 1.24 -13.97 -1.39
N ARG A 444 0.63 -14.81 -2.23
CA ARG A 444 -0.15 -15.98 -1.80
C ARG A 444 0.66 -16.97 -0.98
N GLN A 445 1.88 -17.32 -1.39
CA GLN A 445 2.76 -18.19 -0.60
C GLN A 445 3.19 -17.55 0.73
N VAL A 446 3.41 -16.24 0.75
CA VAL A 446 3.70 -15.51 1.99
C VAL A 446 2.50 -15.56 2.94
N ALA A 447 1.28 -15.42 2.41
CA ALA A 447 0.04 -15.56 3.17
C ALA A 447 -0.23 -17.02 3.61
N ASP A 448 0.01 -18.01 2.74
CA ASP A 448 -0.24 -19.44 2.99
C ASP A 448 0.75 -20.01 4.02
N VAL A 449 2.02 -19.60 3.99
CA VAL A 449 3.01 -19.95 5.02
C VAL A 449 2.65 -19.30 6.36
N GLY A 450 2.08 -18.09 6.34
CA GLY A 450 1.51 -17.44 7.53
C GLY A 450 0.24 -18.13 8.05
N ALA A 451 -0.60 -18.67 7.17
CA ALA A 451 -1.83 -19.38 7.51
C ALA A 451 -1.59 -20.76 8.14
N TYR A 452 -0.41 -21.37 7.94
CA TYR A 452 -0.05 -22.67 8.53
C TYR A 452 0.15 -22.65 10.06
N ARG A 453 0.08 -21.47 10.68
CA ARG A 453 -0.05 -21.32 12.14
C ARG A 453 -1.28 -20.47 12.47
N GLY A 454 -2.44 -21.01 12.09
CA GLY A 454 -3.75 -20.41 12.32
C GLY A 454 -4.03 -20.08 13.78
N THR A 455 -4.45 -18.83 13.96
CA THR A 455 -5.19 -18.26 15.09
C THR A 455 -6.43 -19.12 15.41
N LYS A 456 -6.31 -20.01 16.40
CA LYS A 456 -7.45 -20.70 17.01
C LYS A 456 -8.51 -19.74 17.57
N ALA A 457 -8.21 -18.44 17.72
CA ALA A 457 -9.10 -17.44 18.28
C ALA A 457 -10.24 -16.99 17.36
N HIS A 458 -10.04 -16.88 16.04
CA HIS A 458 -11.09 -16.41 15.13
C HIS A 458 -12.05 -17.54 14.71
N THR A 459 -11.53 -18.75 14.51
CA THR A 459 -12.36 -19.94 14.23
C THR A 459 -13.21 -20.34 15.44
N ALA A 460 -12.68 -20.17 16.66
CA ALA A 460 -13.45 -20.38 17.89
C ALA A 460 -14.59 -19.35 18.05
N LEU A 461 -14.37 -18.09 17.67
CA LEU A 461 -15.40 -17.04 17.73
C LEU A 461 -16.53 -17.27 16.72
N SER A 462 -16.20 -17.73 15.50
CA SER A 462 -17.20 -18.10 14.49
C SER A 462 -17.92 -19.43 14.80
N ALA A 463 -17.29 -20.33 15.57
CA ALA A 463 -17.91 -21.58 16.01
C ALA A 463 -18.83 -21.39 17.23
N SER A 464 -18.60 -20.38 18.06
CA SER A 464 -19.50 -20.01 19.16
C SER A 464 -20.73 -19.19 18.73
N LEU A 465 -20.82 -18.84 17.44
CA LEU A 465 -21.92 -18.09 16.83
C LEU A 465 -22.82 -18.96 15.92
N LYS A 466 -22.69 -20.28 16.01
CA LYS A 466 -23.67 -21.26 15.53
C LYS A 466 -24.23 -21.99 16.72
#